data_AF-A0A7S3J0H7-F1
#
_entry.id   AF-A0A7S3J0H7-F1
#
_cell.length_a   1.000
_cell.length_b   1.000
_cell.length_c   1.000
_cell.angle_alpha   90.00
_cell.angle_beta   90.00
_cell.angle_gamma   90.00
#
_symmetry.space_group_name_H-M   'P 1'
#
loop_
_entity.id
_entity.type
_entity.pdbx_description
1 polymer ?
#
loop_
_entity_poly.entity_id
_entity_poly.type
_entity_poly.pdbx_seq_one_letter_code
_entity_poly.pdbx_strand_id
1 'polypeptide(L)'
;IIVTFATLSVIWQKNNGEGHNYLDLDPKVGIATWIVQLLTYWVTFSHMIPISLYVIIEMLKLIQAYLINKDIEMYSHETGNYGKCNNSDLIEELGQVEFIFSDKTGTLTKNKMVLKKCSVQGTVYGDLINGEKQLDGMCESSVKQIRKNIRRDPNGEVANFLRHFLIILSVCHTVVC
;
A
#
# COMPACT_ATOMS: atom_id res chain seq x y z
N ILE A 1 -3.20 18.23 36.21
CA ILE A 1 -1.87 17.85 36.75
C ILE A 1 -1.09 19.09 37.19
N ILE A 2 -0.65 19.97 36.29
CA ILE A 2 0.15 21.16 36.68
C ILE A 2 -0.62 22.06 37.65
N VAL A 3 -1.88 22.42 37.33
CA VAL A 3 -2.73 23.26 38.20
C VAL A 3 -2.99 22.61 39.56
N THR A 4 -3.20 21.28 39.59
CA THR A 4 -3.46 20.55 40.84
C THR A 4 -2.22 20.48 41.73
N PHE A 5 -1.02 20.33 41.15
CA PHE A 5 0.23 20.40 41.92
C PHE A 5 0.53 21.82 42.41
N ALA A 6 0.24 22.85 41.61
CA ALA A 6 0.38 24.24 42.03
C ALA A 6 -0.58 24.61 43.18
N THR A 7 -1.85 24.19 43.12
CA THR A 7 -2.79 24.45 44.23
C THR A 7 -2.43 23.67 45.49
N LEU A 8 -2.03 22.40 45.37
CA LEU A 8 -1.57 21.60 46.50
C LEU A 8 -0.31 22.19 47.15
N SER A 9 0.61 22.72 46.36
CA SER A 9 1.84 23.34 46.87
C SER A 9 1.57 24.68 47.57
N VAL A 10 0.60 25.49 47.09
CA VAL A 10 0.13 26.68 47.81
C VAL A 10 -0.59 26.32 49.12
N ILE A 11 -1.43 25.27 49.12
CA ILE A 11 -2.11 24.79 50.33
C ILE A 11 -1.07 24.28 51.35
N TRP A 12 -0.07 23.54 50.89
CA TRP A 12 1.00 23.05 51.73
C TRP A 12 1.83 24.19 52.32
N GLN A 13 2.18 25.20 51.51
CA GLN A 13 2.90 26.40 51.96
C GLN A 13 2.09 27.18 53.01
N LYS A 14 0.76 27.27 52.85
CA LYS A 14 -0.12 27.90 53.84
C LYS A 14 -0.15 27.14 55.16
N ASN A 15 -0.17 25.81 55.12
CA ASN A 15 -0.33 24.99 56.33
C ASN A 15 0.99 24.75 57.08
N ASN A 16 2.14 24.72 56.38
CA ASN A 16 3.44 24.35 56.96
C ASN A 16 4.48 25.47 56.91
N GLY A 17 4.12 26.68 56.46
CA GLY A 17 5.05 27.81 56.34
C GLY A 17 5.70 28.22 57.66
N GLU A 18 4.97 28.18 58.79
CA GLU A 18 5.48 28.54 60.11
C GLU A 18 6.45 27.50 60.71
N GLY A 19 6.39 26.25 60.25
CA GLY A 19 7.21 25.15 60.78
C GLY A 19 8.62 25.06 60.17
N HIS A 20 8.88 25.78 59.07
CA HIS A 20 10.10 25.64 58.28
C HIS A 20 10.80 26.99 58.03
N ASN A 21 11.23 27.65 59.10
CA ASN A 21 11.96 28.94 59.06
C ASN A 21 13.27 28.91 58.24
N TYR A 22 13.78 27.72 57.91
CA TYR A 22 14.99 27.55 57.08
C TYR A 22 14.72 27.61 55.57
N LEU A 23 13.46 27.57 55.12
CA LEU A 23 13.08 27.59 53.70
C LEU A 23 12.81 29.00 53.16
N ASP A 24 12.90 30.04 53.99
CA ASP A 24 12.64 31.45 53.63
C ASP A 24 11.35 31.63 52.81
N LEU A 25 10.27 30.99 53.27
CA LEU A 25 8.98 31.02 52.59
C LEU A 25 8.27 32.34 52.93
N ASP A 26 7.90 33.11 51.92
CA ASP A 26 7.11 34.33 52.12
C ASP A 26 5.76 33.95 52.78
N PRO A 27 5.45 34.48 53.98
CA PRO A 27 4.20 34.17 54.68
C PRO A 27 2.95 34.69 53.94
N LYS A 28 3.12 35.61 52.98
CA LYS A 28 2.01 36.14 52.16
C LYS A 28 1.74 35.23 50.96
N VAL A 29 0.97 34.17 51.21
CA VAL A 29 0.40 33.33 50.13
C VAL A 29 -0.69 34.12 49.40
N GLY A 30 -0.44 34.45 48.12
CA GLY A 30 -1.33 35.23 47.27
C GLY A 30 -1.41 34.71 45.84
N ILE A 31 -2.10 35.43 44.97
CA ILE A 31 -2.26 35.05 43.55
C ILE A 31 -0.89 35.01 42.85
N ALA A 32 0.03 35.90 43.22
CA ALA A 32 1.37 35.95 42.67
C ALA A 32 2.18 34.67 42.97
N THR A 33 2.14 34.15 44.20
CA THR A 33 2.85 32.92 44.56
C THR A 33 2.24 31.71 43.87
N TRP A 34 0.92 31.68 43.70
CA TRP A 34 0.25 30.64 42.91
C TRP A 34 0.68 30.66 41.43
N ILE A 35 0.78 31.84 40.80
CA ILE A 35 1.27 31.99 39.43
C ILE A 35 2.73 31.51 39.31
N VAL A 36 3.59 31.89 40.26
CA VAL A 36 5.00 31.45 40.28
C VAL A 36 5.07 29.94 40.39
N GLN A 37 4.36 29.31 41.34
CA GLN A 37 4.35 27.85 41.47
C GLN A 37 3.77 27.16 40.22
N LEU A 38 2.74 27.74 39.60
CA LEU A 38 2.17 27.24 38.35
C LEU A 38 3.21 27.24 37.22
N LEU A 39 3.98 28.31 37.06
CA LEU A 39 5.07 28.39 36.07
C LEU A 39 6.23 27.44 36.40
N THR A 40 6.60 27.30 37.68
CA THR A 40 7.64 26.36 38.12
C THR A 40 7.28 24.91 37.80
N TYR A 41 6.04 24.50 38.10
CA TYR A 41 5.57 23.17 37.72
C TYR A 41 5.43 23.02 36.20
N TRP A 42 5.02 24.06 35.48
CA TRP A 42 4.99 24.03 34.01
C TRP A 42 6.35 23.71 33.40
N VAL A 43 7.42 24.37 33.85
CA VAL A 43 8.79 24.12 33.39
C VAL A 43 9.31 22.74 33.83
N THR A 44 8.93 22.30 35.03
CA THR A 44 9.32 20.97 35.53
C THR A 44 8.67 19.85 34.70
N PHE A 45 7.39 20.01 34.33
CA PHE A 45 6.64 19.05 33.53
C PHE A 45 6.90 19.17 32.02
N SER A 46 7.50 20.27 31.52
CA SER A 46 7.78 20.44 30.09
C SER A 46 8.73 19.38 29.53
N HIS A 47 9.53 18.74 30.40
CA HIS A 47 10.44 17.67 30.03
C HIS A 47 9.81 16.27 30.05
N MET A 48 8.56 16.12 30.52
CA MET A 48 7.87 14.81 30.50
C MET A 48 7.57 14.34 29.09
N ILE A 49 7.30 15.26 28.16
CA ILE A 49 7.15 14.95 26.74
C ILE A 49 8.44 15.41 26.04
N PRO A 50 9.37 14.49 25.72
CA PRO A 50 10.60 14.87 25.07
C PRO A 50 10.32 15.41 23.67
N ILE A 51 10.71 16.66 23.42
CA ILE A 51 10.62 17.31 22.09
C ILE A 51 11.34 16.45 21.03
N SER A 52 12.40 15.75 21.44
CA SER A 52 13.16 14.85 20.56
C SER A 52 12.37 13.64 20.06
N LEU A 53 11.36 13.15 20.80
CA LEU A 53 10.57 11.99 20.35
C LEU A 53 9.84 12.30 19.04
N TYR A 54 9.26 13.49 18.93
CA TYR A 54 8.58 13.91 17.71
C TYR A 54 9.55 13.94 16.51
N VAL A 55 10.72 14.57 16.69
CA VAL A 55 11.74 14.66 15.63
C VAL A 55 12.26 13.27 15.22
N ILE A 56 12.43 12.34 16.18
CA ILE A 56 12.88 10.98 15.89
C ILE A 56 11.82 10.23 15.07
N ILE A 57 10.53 10.35 15.41
CA ILE A 57 9.44 9.71 14.65
C ILE A 57 9.44 10.20 13.19
N GLU A 58 9.55 11.52 12.98
CA GLU A 58 9.63 12.09 11.63
C GLU A 58 10.84 11.57 10.84
N MET A 59 12.01 11.49 11.49
CA MET A 59 13.22 10.94 10.86
C MET A 59 13.07 9.46 10.53
N LEU A 60 12.40 8.68 11.38
CA LEU A 60 12.13 7.26 11.12
C LEU A 60 11.21 7.09 9.90
N LYS A 61 10.15 7.91 9.76
CA LYS A 61 9.26 7.91 8.59
C LYS A 61 10.04 8.19 7.30
N LEU A 62 10.97 9.15 7.32
CA LEU A 62 11.83 9.46 6.17
C LEU A 62 12.79 8.30 5.82
N ILE A 63 13.38 7.66 6.83
CA ILE A 63 14.27 6.50 6.61
C ILE A 63 13.47 5.34 6.03
N GLN A 64 12.26 5.07 6.54
CA GLN A 64 11.38 4.02 6.00
C GLN A 64 10.98 4.32 4.55
N ALA A 65 10.59 5.56 4.24
CA ALA A 65 10.29 5.98 2.87
C ALA A 65 11.46 5.72 1.92
N TYR A 66 12.68 6.03 2.38
CA TYR A 66 13.90 5.78 1.62
C TYR A 66 14.16 4.29 1.37
N LEU A 67 13.91 3.43 2.37
CA LEU A 67 14.06 1.99 2.23
C LEU A 67 13.05 1.42 1.21
N ILE A 68 11.78 1.83 1.28
CA ILE A 68 10.75 1.44 0.30
C ILE A 68 11.19 1.84 -1.12
N ASN A 69 11.73 3.05 -1.29
CA ASN A 69 12.18 3.54 -2.59
C ASN A 69 13.38 2.77 -3.17
N LYS A 70 14.12 2.07 -2.33
CA LYS A 70 15.30 1.28 -2.70
C LYS A 70 15.04 -0.21 -2.78
N ASP A 71 13.82 -0.65 -2.49
CA ASP A 71 13.50 -2.06 -2.46
C ASP A 71 13.48 -2.65 -3.89
N ILE A 72 14.28 -3.70 -4.10
CA ILE A 72 14.41 -4.40 -5.37
C ILE A 72 13.17 -5.27 -5.62
N GLU A 73 12.50 -5.75 -4.57
CA GLU A 73 11.28 -6.56 -4.73
C GLU A 73 10.10 -5.73 -5.26
N MET A 74 10.11 -4.41 -5.00
CA MET A 74 9.13 -3.47 -5.53
C MET A 74 9.54 -2.86 -6.89
N TYR A 75 10.58 -3.38 -7.54
CA TYR A 75 11.02 -2.91 -8.85
C TYR A 75 10.22 -3.55 -9.98
N SER A 76 9.62 -2.71 -10.84
CA SER A 76 8.91 -3.17 -12.03
C SER A 76 9.84 -3.24 -13.24
N HIS A 77 10.09 -4.46 -13.73
CA HIS A 77 10.84 -4.68 -14.98
C HIS A 77 10.13 -4.15 -16.23
N GLU A 78 8.79 -4.08 -16.22
CA GLU A 78 8.01 -3.61 -17.38
C GLU A 78 8.12 -2.09 -17.57
N THR A 79 8.12 -1.32 -16.47
CA THR A 79 8.19 0.14 -16.50
C THR A 79 9.57 0.71 -16.19
N GLY A 80 10.50 -0.12 -15.69
CA GLY A 80 11.86 0.29 -15.33
C GLY A 80 11.94 1.17 -14.09
N ASN A 81 10.91 1.16 -13.23
CA ASN A 81 10.78 2.07 -12.09
C ASN A 81 10.68 1.28 -10.79
N TYR A 82 11.28 1.84 -9.73
CA TYR A 82 11.09 1.38 -8.35
C TYR A 82 9.78 1.90 -7.77
N GLY A 83 9.27 1.21 -6.75
CA GLY A 83 8.22 1.74 -5.89
C GLY A 83 8.61 3.11 -5.36
N LYS A 84 7.69 4.08 -5.42
CA LYS A 84 7.95 5.46 -4.97
C LYS A 84 6.96 5.88 -3.89
N CYS A 85 7.47 6.09 -2.70
CA CYS A 85 6.79 6.73 -1.60
C CYS A 85 6.89 8.25 -1.78
N ASN A 86 5.76 8.92 -2.06
CA ASN A 86 5.69 10.38 -2.18
C ASN A 86 5.29 11.05 -0.86
N ASN A 87 4.65 10.33 0.05
CA ASN A 87 4.23 10.82 1.35
C ASN A 87 4.65 9.81 2.43
N SER A 88 5.60 10.20 3.27
CA SER A 88 6.14 9.38 4.36
C SER A 88 5.19 9.22 5.54
N ASP A 89 4.19 10.10 5.67
CA ASP A 89 3.25 10.09 6.79
C ASP A 89 2.29 8.90 6.72
N LEU A 90 1.99 8.44 5.50
CA LEU A 90 1.06 7.35 5.25
C LEU A 90 1.69 5.95 5.45
N ILE A 91 3.00 5.86 5.63
CA ILE A 91 3.71 4.57 5.71
C ILE A 91 3.19 3.73 6.89
N GLU A 92 2.90 4.37 8.03
CA GLU A 92 2.37 3.68 9.20
C GLU A 92 0.93 3.19 8.98
N GLU A 93 0.13 3.94 8.21
CA GLU A 93 -1.23 3.56 7.85
C GLU A 93 -1.25 2.35 6.91
N LEU A 94 -0.23 2.18 6.04
CA LEU A 94 -0.12 0.99 5.19
C LEU A 94 -0.09 -0.32 5.99
N GLY A 95 0.46 -0.30 7.22
CA GLY A 95 0.49 -1.45 8.12
C GLY A 95 -0.86 -1.79 8.76
N GLN A 96 -1.86 -0.92 8.61
CA GLN A 96 -3.17 -1.01 9.24
C GLN A 96 -4.32 -1.13 8.22
N VAL A 97 -4.00 -1.42 6.95
CA VAL A 97 -5.01 -1.52 5.89
C VAL A 97 -5.87 -2.77 6.06
N GLU A 98 -7.19 -2.58 6.24
CA GLU A 98 -8.17 -3.68 6.31
C GLU A 98 -8.89 -3.93 4.98
N PHE A 99 -9.09 -2.88 4.18
CA PHE A 99 -9.86 -2.94 2.93
C PHE A 99 -9.03 -2.37 1.77
N ILE A 100 -9.02 -3.10 0.64
CA ILE A 100 -8.39 -2.66 -0.60
C ILE A 100 -9.48 -2.43 -1.64
N PHE A 101 -9.62 -1.18 -2.09
CA PHE A 101 -10.46 -0.83 -3.22
C PHE A 101 -9.59 -0.77 -4.48
N SER A 102 -9.75 -1.77 -5.35
CA SER A 102 -8.97 -1.87 -6.60
C SER A 102 -9.81 -1.51 -7.81
N ASP A 103 -9.23 -0.73 -8.73
CA ASP A 103 -9.81 -0.53 -10.07
C ASP A 103 -9.55 -1.76 -10.96
N LYS A 104 -10.43 -1.99 -11.94
CA LYS A 104 -10.32 -3.11 -12.87
C LYS A 104 -9.37 -2.79 -14.03
N THR A 105 -9.51 -1.61 -14.63
CA THR A 105 -8.84 -1.28 -15.89
C THR A 105 -7.52 -0.59 -15.60
N GLY A 106 -6.42 -1.13 -16.11
CA GLY A 106 -5.08 -0.57 -15.86
C GLY A 106 -4.45 -0.96 -14.51
N THR A 107 -5.24 -1.45 -13.54
CA THR A 107 -4.71 -2.05 -12.30
C THR A 107 -4.75 -3.57 -12.35
N LEU A 108 -5.95 -4.19 -12.41
CA LEU A 108 -6.05 -5.66 -12.49
C LEU A 108 -5.81 -6.22 -13.89
N THR A 109 -6.06 -5.42 -14.92
CA THR A 109 -5.98 -5.86 -16.31
C THR A 109 -4.94 -5.04 -17.07
N LYS A 110 -4.11 -5.72 -17.88
CA LYS A 110 -3.10 -5.09 -18.76
C LYS A 110 -3.70 -4.43 -20.01
N ASN A 111 -5.03 -4.24 -20.05
CA ASN A 111 -5.79 -3.78 -21.21
C ASN A 111 -5.39 -4.45 -22.55
N LYS A 112 -5.03 -5.73 -22.48
CA LYS A 112 -4.60 -6.53 -23.63
C LYS A 112 -5.44 -7.79 -23.67
N MET A 113 -6.25 -7.93 -24.72
CA MET A 113 -7.01 -9.14 -24.97
C MET A 113 -6.28 -10.01 -25.98
N VAL A 114 -6.08 -11.29 -25.65
CA VAL A 114 -5.42 -12.25 -26.54
C VAL A 114 -6.25 -13.52 -26.61
N LEU A 115 -6.45 -14.05 -27.81
CA LEU A 115 -7.14 -15.33 -28.01
C LEU A 115 -6.29 -16.46 -27.40
N LYS A 116 -6.80 -17.08 -26.33
CA LYS A 116 -6.11 -18.19 -25.64
C LYS A 116 -6.62 -19.55 -26.07
N LYS A 117 -7.94 -19.73 -26.13
CA LYS A 117 -8.59 -21.02 -26.43
C LYS A 117 -9.81 -20.81 -27.33
N CYS A 118 -10.14 -21.81 -28.13
CA CYS A 118 -11.39 -21.87 -28.87
C CYS A 118 -11.92 -23.31 -28.91
N SER A 119 -13.23 -23.48 -29.13
CA SER A 119 -13.84 -24.79 -29.33
C SER A 119 -14.49 -24.83 -30.71
N VAL A 120 -14.13 -25.83 -31.52
CA VAL A 120 -14.70 -26.04 -32.86
C VAL A 120 -15.13 -27.49 -32.98
N GLN A 121 -16.40 -27.71 -33.34
CA GLN A 121 -17.01 -29.04 -33.48
C GLN A 121 -16.80 -29.93 -32.24
N GLY A 122 -16.92 -29.37 -31.04
CA GLY A 122 -16.74 -30.09 -29.77
C GLY A 122 -15.28 -30.37 -29.39
N THR A 123 -14.30 -29.98 -30.23
CA THR A 123 -12.87 -30.09 -29.90
C THR A 123 -12.35 -28.75 -29.38
N VAL A 124 -11.77 -28.76 -28.18
CA VAL A 124 -11.14 -27.58 -27.57
C VAL A 124 -9.68 -27.48 -28.02
N TYR A 125 -9.31 -26.32 -28.55
CA TYR A 125 -7.95 -25.94 -28.90
C TYR A 125 -7.45 -24.87 -27.92
N GLY A 126 -6.21 -25.00 -27.46
CA GLY A 126 -5.57 -24.06 -26.53
C GLY A 126 -5.42 -24.60 -25.11
N ASP A 127 -5.78 -25.86 -24.84
CA ASP A 127 -5.46 -26.51 -23.58
C ASP A 127 -3.95 -26.77 -23.46
N LEU A 128 -3.44 -26.59 -22.24
CA LEU A 128 -2.04 -26.82 -21.91
C LEU A 128 -1.81 -28.33 -21.88
N ILE A 129 -1.11 -28.86 -22.88
CA ILE A 129 -0.72 -30.26 -22.93
C ILE A 129 0.68 -30.36 -22.33
N ASN A 130 0.92 -31.28 -21.39
CA ASN A 130 2.24 -31.64 -20.88
C ASN A 130 3.08 -30.49 -20.27
N GLY A 131 2.49 -29.63 -19.45
CA GLY A 131 3.24 -28.62 -18.69
C GLY A 131 3.85 -27.50 -19.55
N GLU A 132 3.34 -27.28 -20.76
CA GLU A 132 3.68 -26.11 -21.57
C GLU A 132 3.46 -24.82 -20.77
N LYS A 133 4.38 -23.85 -20.91
CA LYS A 133 4.21 -22.54 -20.28
C LYS A 133 3.10 -21.78 -21.01
N GLN A 134 2.21 -21.17 -20.24
CA GLN A 134 1.17 -20.32 -20.78
C GLN A 134 1.79 -19.05 -21.37
N LEU A 135 2.01 -19.06 -22.68
CA LEU A 135 2.50 -17.92 -23.44
C LEU A 135 1.39 -16.88 -23.63
N ASP A 136 1.76 -15.71 -24.14
CA ASP A 136 0.84 -14.62 -24.42
C ASP A 136 0.02 -14.88 -25.69
N GLY A 137 -0.87 -15.88 -25.63
CA GLY A 137 -1.78 -16.28 -26.72
C GLY A 137 -2.13 -17.78 -26.67
N MET A 138 -2.73 -18.28 -27.75
CA MET A 138 -3.03 -19.70 -27.90
C MET A 138 -1.74 -20.52 -27.97
N CYS A 139 -1.74 -21.69 -27.30
CA CYS A 139 -0.58 -22.58 -27.26
C CYS A 139 -0.15 -23.01 -28.67
N GLU A 140 1.17 -23.01 -28.91
CA GLU A 140 1.73 -23.35 -30.23
C GLU A 140 1.40 -24.79 -30.64
N SER A 141 1.33 -25.70 -29.68
CA SER A 141 0.86 -27.07 -29.85
C SER A 141 -0.55 -27.14 -30.45
N SER A 142 -1.45 -26.29 -29.96
CA SER A 142 -2.82 -26.21 -30.45
C SER A 142 -2.89 -25.61 -31.85
N VAL A 143 -2.08 -24.59 -32.15
CA VAL A 143 -1.96 -24.05 -33.51
C VAL A 143 -1.43 -25.11 -34.49
N LYS A 144 -0.44 -25.90 -34.06
CA LYS A 144 0.08 -27.03 -34.84
C LYS A 144 -0.99 -28.11 -35.06
N GLN A 145 -1.81 -28.41 -34.06
CA GLN A 145 -2.94 -29.35 -34.19
C GLN A 145 -3.98 -28.85 -35.19
N ILE A 146 -4.41 -27.60 -35.10
CA ILE A 146 -5.34 -26.98 -36.06
C ILE A 146 -4.77 -27.10 -37.48
N ARG A 147 -3.51 -26.71 -37.66
CA ARG A 147 -2.84 -26.78 -38.97
C ARG A 147 -2.71 -28.21 -39.50
N LYS A 148 -2.45 -29.18 -38.62
CA LYS A 148 -2.37 -30.61 -38.96
C LYS A 148 -3.73 -31.16 -39.37
N ASN A 149 -4.80 -30.82 -38.66
CA ASN A 149 -6.16 -31.26 -38.97
C ASN A 149 -6.62 -30.73 -40.33
N ILE A 150 -6.30 -29.47 -40.66
CA ILE A 150 -6.61 -28.87 -41.97
C ILE A 150 -5.79 -29.51 -43.11
N ARG A 151 -4.52 -29.86 -42.85
CA ARG A 151 -3.63 -30.45 -43.87
C ARG A 151 -3.86 -31.93 -44.13
N ARG A 152 -4.21 -32.70 -43.09
CA ARG A 152 -4.35 -34.15 -43.18
C ARG A 152 -5.56 -34.57 -44.02
N ASP A 153 -6.66 -33.86 -43.85
CA ASP A 153 -7.89 -34.12 -44.61
C ASP A 153 -8.51 -32.79 -45.05
N PRO A 154 -8.16 -32.30 -46.26
CA PRO A 154 -8.63 -31.02 -46.75
C PRO A 154 -10.14 -30.98 -47.01
N ASN A 155 -10.78 -32.12 -47.26
CA ASN A 155 -12.21 -32.21 -47.57
C ASN A 155 -13.03 -32.79 -46.41
N GLY A 156 -12.38 -33.19 -45.32
CA GLY A 156 -13.04 -33.66 -44.11
C GLY A 156 -13.90 -32.58 -43.45
N GLU A 157 -14.96 -33.02 -42.77
CA GLU A 157 -15.89 -32.11 -42.08
C GLU A 157 -15.17 -31.18 -41.10
N VAL A 158 -14.24 -31.72 -40.30
CA VAL A 158 -13.47 -30.97 -39.30
C VAL A 158 -12.66 -29.84 -39.94
N ALA A 159 -12.05 -30.08 -41.10
CA ALA A 159 -11.27 -29.06 -41.80
C ALA A 159 -12.17 -27.96 -42.38
N ASN A 160 -13.36 -28.31 -42.87
CA ASN A 160 -14.35 -27.35 -43.37
C ASN A 160 -14.88 -26.47 -42.23
N PHE A 161 -15.22 -27.06 -41.07
CA PHE A 161 -15.64 -26.31 -39.89
C PHE A 161 -14.54 -25.39 -39.37
N LEU A 162 -13.28 -25.87 -39.29
CA LEU A 162 -12.14 -25.04 -38.89
C LEU A 162 -11.90 -23.87 -39.85
N ARG A 163 -12.02 -24.08 -41.17
CA ARG A 163 -11.89 -23.00 -42.16
C ARG A 163 -12.99 -21.95 -41.99
N HIS A 164 -14.26 -22.38 -41.90
CA HIS A 164 -15.36 -21.44 -41.69
C HIS A 164 -15.19 -20.66 -40.38
N PHE A 165 -14.79 -21.32 -39.28
CA PHE A 165 -14.52 -20.65 -38.01
C PHE A 165 -13.45 -19.55 -38.15
N LEU A 166 -12.31 -19.86 -38.79
CA LEU A 166 -11.22 -18.90 -38.98
C LEU A 166 -11.61 -17.76 -39.93
N ILE A 167 -12.38 -18.05 -40.99
CA ILE A 167 -12.91 -17.03 -41.90
C ILE A 167 -13.83 -16.08 -41.14
N ILE A 168 -14.79 -16.60 -40.38
CA ILE A 168 -15.72 -15.79 -39.57
C ILE A 168 -14.94 -14.93 -38.58
N LEU A 169 -13.92 -15.47 -37.91
CA LEU A 169 -13.08 -14.72 -36.99
C LEU A 169 -12.36 -13.54 -37.67
N SER A 170 -11.98 -13.70 -38.95
CA SER A 170 -11.29 -12.67 -39.74
C SER A 170 -12.18 -11.67 -40.48
N VAL A 171 -13.46 -12.01 -40.73
CA VAL A 171 -14.37 -11.17 -41.53
C VAL A 171 -15.45 -10.52 -40.66
N CYS A 172 -15.92 -11.21 -39.64
CA CYS A 172 -16.97 -10.72 -38.75
C CYS A 172 -16.40 -9.80 -37.66
N HIS A 173 -15.73 -8.74 -38.07
CA HIS A 173 -15.24 -7.70 -37.17
C HIS A 173 -15.28 -6.34 -37.85
N THR A 174 -15.37 -5.27 -37.05
CA THR A 174 -15.31 -3.87 -37.53
C THR A 174 -13.91 -3.28 -37.43
N VAL A 175 -12.88 -4.10 -37.21
CA VAL A 175 -11.49 -3.66 -37.18
C VAL A 175 -11.11 -3.17 -38.58
N VAL A 176 -10.70 -1.91 -38.67
CA VAL A 176 -10.10 -1.32 -39.88
C VAL A 176 -8.61 -1.65 -39.84
N CYS A 177 -8.15 -2.38 -40.85
CA CYS A 177 -6.74 -2.73 -41.04
C CYS A 177 -5.93 -1.56 -41.60
#